data_AF-A0A3B9WPV9-F1
#
_entry.id   AF-A0A3B9WPV9-F1
#
_cell.length_a   1.000
_cell.length_b   1.000
_cell.length_c   1.000
_cell.angle_alpha   90.00
_cell.angle_beta   90.00
_cell.angle_gamma   90.00
#
_symmetry.space_group_name_H-M   'P 1'
#
loop_
_entity.id
_entity.type
_entity.pdbx_description
1 polymer ?
#
loop_
_entity_poly.entity_id
_entity_poly.type
_entity_poly.pdbx_seq_one_letter_code
_entity_poly.pdbx_strand_id
1 'polypeptide(L)' 'LRLILHGRRVCDAKKPKCDVCELADICPSSEMPYGKLKKTKKVI' A
#
# COMPACT_ATOMS: atom_id res chain seq x y z
N LEU A 1 16.10 -9.57 -2.76
CA LEU A 1 15.24 -9.71 -1.55
C LEU A 1 14.42 -8.46 -1.18
N ARG A 2 14.81 -7.24 -1.57
CA ARG A 2 14.08 -5.99 -1.19
C ARG A 2 12.61 -5.96 -1.62
N LEU A 3 12.28 -6.38 -2.84
CA LEU A 3 10.90 -6.37 -3.35
C LEU A 3 9.96 -7.38 -2.66
N ILE A 4 10.44 -8.58 -2.29
CA ILE A 4 9.63 -9.59 -1.60
C ILE A 4 9.23 -9.08 -0.20
N LEU A 5 10.16 -8.44 0.51
CA LEU A 5 9.90 -7.85 1.82
C LEU A 5 8.99 -6.62 1.71
N HIS A 6 9.18 -5.79 0.68
CA HIS A 6 8.30 -4.67 0.39
C HIS A 6 6.86 -5.14 0.12
N GLY A 7 6.69 -6.17 -0.72
CA GLY A 7 5.38 -6.74 -1.04
C GLY A 7 4.63 -7.22 0.21
N ARG A 8 5.31 -7.87 1.15
CA ARG A 8 4.67 -8.38 2.39
C ARG A 8 4.39 -7.31 3.44
N ARG A 9 5.13 -6.19 3.45
CA ARG A 9 5.02 -5.15 4.49
C ARG A 9 4.21 -3.93 4.05
N VAL A 10 4.26 -3.61 2.75
CA VAL A 10 3.71 -2.40 2.14
C VAL A 10 2.61 -2.77 1.14
N CYS A 11 2.91 -3.52 0.09
CA CYS A 11 1.92 -3.92 -0.92
C CYS A 11 1.13 -5.18 -0.53
N ASP A 12 0.66 -5.25 0.72
CA ASP A 12 -0.12 -6.38 1.20
C ASP A 12 -1.36 -6.58 0.32
N ALA A 13 -1.49 -7.78 -0.26
CA ALA A 13 -2.53 -8.09 -1.24
C ALA A 13 -3.96 -7.98 -0.68
N LYS A 14 -4.13 -7.84 0.64
CA LYS A 14 -5.42 -7.59 1.30
C LYS A 14 -5.68 -6.13 1.65
N LYS A 15 -4.64 -5.31 1.86
CA LYS A 15 -4.69 -3.87 2.19
C LYS A 15 -3.31 -3.23 1.93
N PRO A 16 -3.03 -2.77 0.70
CA PRO A 16 -1.76 -2.12 0.40
C PRO A 16 -1.70 -0.76 1.11
N LYS A 17 -0.53 -0.43 1.65
CA LYS A 17 -0.25 0.85 2.32
C LYS A 17 0.35 1.84 1.33
N CYS A 18 -0.44 2.23 0.33
CA CYS A 18 0.04 3.14 -0.72
C CYS A 18 0.47 4.50 -0.15
N ASP A 19 -0.15 4.98 0.94
CA ASP A 19 0.18 6.28 1.57
C ASP A 19 1.65 6.41 2.05
N VAL A 20 2.32 5.28 2.31
CA VAL A 20 3.72 5.24 2.78
C VAL A 20 4.64 4.50 1.80
N CYS A 21 4.12 4.16 0.61
CA CYS A 21 4.87 3.45 -0.40
C CYS A 21 5.68 4.44 -1.23
N GLU A 22 7.00 4.33 -1.20
CA GLU A 22 7.92 5.13 -2.03
C GLU A 22 7.72 4.94 -3.55
N LEU A 23 7.04 3.86 -3.95
CA LEU A 23 6.71 3.58 -5.35
C LEU A 23 5.31 4.08 -5.73
N ALA A 24 4.56 4.71 -4.81
CA ALA A 24 3.18 5.14 -5.04
C ALA A 24 3.06 6.08 -6.25
N ASP A 25 4.03 6.96 -6.45
CA ASP A 25 4.05 7.95 -7.53
C ASP A 25 4.17 7.32 -8.93
N ILE A 26 4.73 6.11 -9.01
CA ILE A 26 4.92 5.37 -10.27
C ILE A 26 4.09 4.09 -10.35
N CYS A 27 3.33 3.76 -9.31
CA CYS A 27 2.62 2.49 -9.22
C CYS A 27 1.20 2.65 -9.80
N PRO A 28 0.86 1.99 -10.92
CA PRO A 28 -0.48 2.08 -11.50
C PRO A 28 -1.57 1.52 -10.58
N SER A 29 -1.21 0.60 -9.67
CA SER A 29 -2.14 0.05 -8.67
C SER A 29 -2.42 1.01 -7.51
N SER A 30 -1.64 2.09 -7.35
CA SER A 30 -1.87 3.10 -6.30
C SER A 30 -3.17 3.86 -6.54
N GLU A 31 -3.50 4.10 -7.81
CA GLU A 31 -4.74 4.76 -8.25
C GLU A 31 -5.91 3.78 -8.37
N MET A 32 -5.64 2.48 -8.31
CA MET A 32 -6.67 1.46 -8.47
C MET A 32 -7.42 1.24 -7.14
N PRO A 33 -8.76 1.18 -7.16
CA PRO A 33 -9.55 0.94 -5.96
C PRO A 33 -9.40 -0.52 -5.50
N TYR A 34 -8.34 -0.78 -4.74
CA TYR A 34 -8.15 -2.06 -4.07
C TYR A 34 -9.10 -2.16 -2.86
N GLY A 35 -9.93 -3.21 -2.82
CA GLY A 35 -10.71 -3.71 -1.68
C GLY A 35 -11.04 -2.69 -0.58
N LYS A 36 -12.19 -2.00 -0.71
CA LYS A 36 -12.80 -1.06 0.26
C LYS A 36 -12.27 -1.26 1.68
N LEU A 37 -11.58 -0.25 2.20
CA LEU A 37 -11.59 0.22 3.60
C LEU A 37 -10.42 1.19 3.75
N LYS A 38 -10.64 2.49 3.44
CA LYS A 38 -9.86 3.56 4.04
C LYS A 38 -9.89 3.33 5.55
N LYS A 39 -8.82 2.78 6.13
CA LYS A 39 -8.58 2.89 7.56
C LYS A 39 -8.16 4.34 7.79
N THR A 40 -9.16 5.20 7.87
CA THR A 40 -9.07 6.33 8.79
C THR A 40 -8.62 5.78 10.15
N LYS A 41 -7.73 6.50 10.85
CA LYS A 41 -7.10 6.20 12.16
C LYS A 41 -5.74 5.49 12.02
N LYS A 42 -4.66 6.02 12.61
CA LYS A 42 -4.57 6.50 13.99
C LYS A 42 -3.34 7.42 14.13
N VAL A 43 -3.53 8.73 14.05
CA VAL A 43 -2.57 9.70 14.63
C VAL A 43 -2.81 9.64 16.14
N ILE A 44 -1.76 9.28 16.88
CA ILE A 44 -1.73 9.23 18.34
C ILE A 44 -1.71 10.66 18.86
#